data_AF-A0A975PGI5-F1
#
_entry.id   AF-A0A975PGI5-F1
#
_cell.length_a   1.000
_cell.length_b   1.000
_cell.length_c   1.000
_cell.angle_alpha   90.00
_cell.angle_beta   90.00
_cell.angle_gamma   90.00
#
_symmetry.space_group_name_H-M   'P 1'
#
loop_
_entity.id
_entity.type
_entity.pdbx_description
1 polymer ?
#
loop_
_entity_poly.entity_id
_entity_poly.type
_entity_poly.pdbx_seq_one_letter_code
_entity_poly.pdbx_strand_id
1 'polypeptide(L)'
;MKARGFPHPSVLTGLALFACLQAHAEPAMKDITTPEQMAARMRANQEAPLPGEPVTGETRVINKAPEGIFETSQILVANGQWTFVPKGAVVHIPPTLQSYVTTTPTGKLVPLQDFMAVNRQWLTNEEVSIAQAAGQEALKPDTRKNWTGLNKVVIATHQGGAVSFKTEAPAKP
;
A
#
# COMPACT_ATOMS: atom_id res chain seq x y z
N MET A 1 52.18 33.06 10.21
CA MET A 1 53.29 32.26 10.80
C MET A 1 52.67 31.10 11.57
N LYS A 2 53.17 29.86 11.35
CA LYS A 2 53.11 28.62 12.17
C LYS A 2 51.91 28.44 13.14
N ALA A 3 51.18 27.32 13.14
CA ALA A 3 51.74 25.99 13.23
C ALA A 3 50.78 24.89 12.73
N ARG A 4 51.38 23.91 12.06
CA ARG A 4 50.83 22.58 11.78
C ARG A 4 50.83 21.77 13.07
N GLY A 5 49.85 20.90 13.25
CA GLY A 5 49.82 19.91 14.32
C GLY A 5 48.84 18.79 14.02
N PHE A 6 49.27 17.81 13.21
CA PHE A 6 48.77 16.43 13.31
C PHE A 6 49.60 15.72 14.39
N PRO A 7 49.01 14.83 15.19
CA PRO A 7 49.25 13.41 14.92
C PRO A 7 48.03 12.49 15.14
N HIS A 8 47.81 11.58 14.19
CA HIS A 8 47.35 10.20 14.46
C HIS A 8 48.48 9.47 15.21
N PRO A 9 48.25 8.40 16.02
CA PRO A 9 47.50 7.21 15.61
C PRO A 9 46.77 6.47 16.76
N SER A 10 45.95 5.46 16.43
CA SER A 10 45.96 4.17 17.15
C SER A 10 45.05 3.17 16.44
N VAL A 11 45.72 2.30 15.70
CA VAL A 11 45.21 1.02 15.20
C VAL A 11 45.33 0.02 16.35
N LEU A 12 44.25 -0.67 16.69
CA LEU A 12 44.22 -1.87 17.53
C LEU A 12 43.09 -2.73 16.93
N THR A 13 43.37 -3.62 15.99
CA THR A 13 44.00 -4.94 16.17
C THR A 13 43.34 -5.70 17.32
N GLY A 14 42.31 -6.48 16.96
CA GLY A 14 41.64 -7.43 17.84
C GLY A 14 41.20 -8.65 17.03
N LEU A 15 42.16 -9.32 16.41
CA LEU A 15 42.00 -10.64 15.82
C LEU A 15 41.98 -11.65 16.97
N ALA A 16 40.80 -12.19 17.31
CA ALA A 16 40.68 -13.32 18.21
C ALA A 16 40.29 -14.56 17.39
N LEU A 17 41.32 -15.37 17.11
CA LEU A 17 41.25 -16.74 16.60
C LEU A 17 41.26 -17.70 17.81
N PHE A 18 40.75 -18.93 17.61
CA PHE A 18 40.70 -20.09 18.53
C PHE A 18 39.55 -20.09 19.56
N ALA A 19 38.84 -21.20 19.81
CA ALA A 19 39.13 -22.61 19.52
C ALA A 19 37.84 -23.37 19.21
N CYS A 20 37.93 -24.25 18.22
CA CYS A 20 36.96 -25.27 17.89
C CYS A 20 37.06 -26.39 18.94
N LEU A 21 35.99 -26.66 19.68
CA LEU A 21 35.85 -27.89 20.47
C LEU A 21 34.57 -28.60 20.04
N GLN A 22 34.74 -29.51 19.08
CA GLN A 22 33.71 -30.43 18.63
C GLN A 22 33.54 -31.57 19.66
N ALA A 23 32.43 -31.54 20.39
CA ALA A 23 31.93 -32.74 21.05
C ALA A 23 31.19 -33.59 20.01
N HIS A 24 31.79 -34.71 19.62
CA HIS A 24 31.14 -35.74 18.82
C HIS A 24 30.13 -36.48 19.70
N ALA A 25 28.87 -36.04 19.67
CA ALA A 25 27.76 -36.87 20.10
C ALA A 25 27.50 -37.92 19.01
N GLU A 26 27.39 -39.18 19.43
CA GLU A 26 27.18 -40.36 18.59
C GLU A 26 26.05 -40.17 17.57
N PRO A 27 26.18 -40.66 16.32
CA PRO A 27 25.06 -40.67 15.42
C PRO A 27 24.02 -41.65 15.96
N ALA A 28 23.00 -41.12 16.63
CA ALA A 28 21.75 -41.83 16.82
C ALA A 28 21.29 -42.30 15.44
N MET A 29 21.30 -43.62 15.25
CA MET A 29 20.88 -44.31 14.05
C MET A 29 19.53 -43.74 13.63
N LYS A 30 19.50 -42.94 12.56
CA LYS A 30 18.25 -42.42 11.99
C LYS A 30 17.50 -43.64 11.50
N ASP A 31 16.44 -43.98 12.21
CA ASP A 31 15.49 -45.03 11.87
C ASP A 31 15.04 -44.75 10.44
N ILE A 32 15.59 -45.49 9.47
CA ILE A 32 15.24 -45.37 8.07
C ILE A 32 13.79 -45.83 8.03
N THR A 33 12.87 -44.88 8.02
CA THR A 33 11.45 -45.16 7.84
C THR A 33 11.32 -45.88 6.51
N THR A 34 11.10 -47.18 6.57
CA THR A 34 10.92 -48.00 5.38
C THR A 34 9.69 -47.48 4.63
N PRO A 35 9.64 -47.61 3.29
CA PRO A 35 8.48 -47.18 2.51
C PRO A 35 7.15 -47.76 3.02
N GLU A 36 7.21 -48.96 3.60
CA GLU A 36 6.08 -49.65 4.23
C GLU A 36 5.58 -48.94 5.49
N GLN A 37 6.48 -48.44 6.34
CA GLN A 37 6.10 -47.68 7.54
C GLN A 37 5.52 -46.30 7.19
N MET A 38 5.98 -45.67 6.10
CA MET A 38 5.34 -44.46 5.55
C MET A 38 3.94 -44.75 5.02
N ALA A 39 3.76 -45.83 4.26
CA ALA A 39 2.46 -46.22 3.70
C ALA A 39 1.45 -46.58 4.81
N ALA A 40 1.89 -47.26 5.88
CA ALA A 40 1.04 -47.58 7.03
C ALA A 40 0.58 -46.32 7.78
N ARG A 41 1.46 -45.32 7.96
CA ARG A 41 1.10 -44.03 8.57
C ARG A 41 0.15 -43.22 7.70
N MET A 42 0.31 -43.24 6.38
CA MET A 42 -0.61 -42.55 5.46
C MET A 42 -2.00 -43.17 5.44
N ARG A 43 -2.11 -44.49 5.56
CA ARG A 43 -3.42 -45.18 5.69
C ARG A 43 -4.08 -44.88 7.02
N ALA A 44 -3.33 -44.97 8.12
CA ALA A 44 -3.85 -44.67 9.46
C ALA A 44 -4.34 -43.22 9.61
N ASN A 45 -3.75 -42.26 8.88
CA ASN A 45 -4.13 -40.85 8.93
C ASN A 45 -5.21 -40.46 7.90
N GLN A 46 -5.59 -41.37 6.99
CA GLN A 46 -6.69 -41.16 6.02
C GLN A 46 -8.05 -41.57 6.57
N GLU A 47 -8.10 -42.40 7.62
CA GLU A 47 -9.36 -42.93 8.17
C GLU A 47 -9.93 -42.13 9.35
N ALA A 48 -9.26 -41.05 9.79
CA ALA A 48 -9.84 -40.15 10.78
C ALA A 48 -10.83 -39.19 10.10
N PRO A 49 -12.14 -39.27 10.38
CA PRO A 49 -13.08 -38.26 9.91
C PRO A 49 -12.71 -36.93 10.58
N LEU A 50 -12.49 -35.89 9.78
CA LEU A 50 -12.28 -34.54 10.30
C LEU A 50 -13.47 -34.16 11.19
N PRO A 51 -13.29 -33.81 12.48
CA PRO A 51 -14.36 -33.25 13.28
C PRO A 51 -14.56 -31.80 12.85
N GLY A 52 -15.47 -31.61 11.91
CA GLY A 52 -15.89 -30.31 11.44
C GLY A 52 -17.05 -30.50 10.49
N GLU A 53 -18.26 -30.23 10.97
CA GLU A 53 -19.42 -30.09 10.09
C GLU A 53 -19.06 -29.08 9.00
N PRO A 54 -19.33 -29.36 7.71
CA PRO A 54 -19.19 -28.34 6.69
C PRO A 54 -20.12 -27.21 7.09
N VAL A 55 -19.55 -26.04 7.39
CA VAL A 55 -20.33 -24.81 7.55
C VAL A 55 -21.02 -24.58 6.21
N THR A 56 -22.26 -25.07 6.12
CA THR A 56 -23.16 -24.94 4.97
C THR A 56 -23.70 -23.52 5.01
N GLY A 57 -22.79 -22.57 4.84
CA GLY A 57 -23.07 -21.17 4.62
C GLY A 57 -22.36 -20.83 3.32
N GLU A 58 -22.91 -21.29 2.21
CA GLU A 58 -22.52 -20.80 0.90
C GLU A 58 -22.60 -19.27 0.98
N THR A 59 -21.45 -18.60 1.05
CA THR A 59 -21.42 -17.16 0.93
C THR A 59 -21.80 -16.90 -0.51
N ARG A 60 -23.08 -16.63 -0.77
CA ARG A 60 -23.59 -16.30 -2.09
C ARG A 60 -22.78 -15.11 -2.58
N VAL A 61 -21.81 -15.37 -3.46
CA VAL A 61 -21.10 -14.30 -4.16
C VAL A 61 -22.17 -13.64 -5.02
N ILE A 62 -22.70 -12.53 -4.53
CA ILE A 62 -23.57 -11.68 -5.32
C ILE A 62 -22.66 -11.13 -6.41
N ASN A 63 -22.63 -11.81 -7.56
CA ASN A 63 -22.02 -11.31 -8.79
C ASN A 63 -22.86 -10.12 -9.27
N LYS A 64 -22.80 -9.01 -8.54
CA LYS A 64 -23.14 -7.72 -9.12
C LYS A 64 -22.19 -7.56 -10.30
N ALA A 65 -22.73 -7.35 -11.49
CA ALA A 65 -21.92 -7.13 -12.69
C ALA A 65 -20.80 -6.13 -12.32
N PRO A 66 -19.52 -6.46 -12.60
CA PRO A 66 -18.43 -5.60 -12.19
C PRO A 66 -18.64 -4.24 -12.85
N GLU A 67 -18.96 -3.23 -12.05
CA GLU A 67 -18.94 -1.85 -12.50
C GLU A 67 -17.57 -1.62 -13.15
N GLY A 68 -17.54 -1.02 -14.33
CA GLY A 68 -16.29 -0.82 -15.06
C GLY A 68 -15.32 -0.01 -14.21
N ILE A 69 -14.02 -0.30 -14.28
CA ILE A 69 -13.00 0.44 -13.51
C ILE A 69 -13.08 1.95 -13.81
N PHE A 70 -13.42 2.31 -15.06
CA PHE A 70 -13.65 3.70 -15.47
C PHE A 70 -14.92 4.32 -14.91
N GLU A 71 -15.93 3.51 -14.54
CA GLU A 71 -17.17 3.99 -13.93
C GLU A 71 -17.00 4.32 -12.46
N THR A 72 -16.03 3.70 -11.79
CA THR A 72 -15.73 3.95 -10.37
C THR A 72 -14.52 4.87 -10.17
N SER A 73 -13.86 5.25 -11.26
CA SER A 73 -12.66 6.09 -11.25
C SER A 73 -12.88 7.44 -11.93
N GLN A 74 -11.98 8.36 -11.65
CA GLN A 74 -11.80 9.63 -12.31
C GLN A 74 -10.37 9.67 -12.90
N ILE A 75 -10.20 10.30 -14.05
CA ILE A 75 -8.92 10.27 -14.77
C ILE A 75 -8.26 11.64 -14.69
N LEU A 76 -6.98 11.64 -14.33
CA LEU A 76 -6.12 12.81 -14.40
C LEU A 76 -5.22 12.67 -15.61
N VAL A 77 -5.15 13.69 -16.45
CA VAL A 77 -4.38 13.70 -17.69
C VAL A 77 -3.47 14.93 -17.71
N ALA A 78 -2.19 14.74 -17.99
CA ALA A 78 -1.23 15.82 -18.20
C ALA A 78 -0.05 15.35 -19.05
N ASN A 79 0.42 16.19 -19.98
CA ASN A 79 1.64 15.96 -20.77
C ASN A 79 1.72 14.58 -21.45
N GLY A 80 0.59 14.08 -21.98
CA GLY A 80 0.52 12.76 -22.63
C GLY A 80 0.67 11.57 -21.66
N GLN A 81 0.54 11.81 -20.35
CA GLN A 81 0.45 10.80 -19.31
C GLN A 81 -0.91 10.90 -18.62
N TRP A 82 -1.39 9.78 -18.09
CA TRP A 82 -2.60 9.75 -17.31
C TRP A 82 -2.53 8.75 -16.16
N THR A 83 -3.33 9.00 -15.13
CA THR A 83 -3.56 8.09 -14.01
C THR A 83 -5.04 8.04 -13.69
N PHE A 84 -5.51 6.93 -13.14
CA PHE A 84 -6.83 6.84 -12.55
C PHE A 84 -6.75 7.07 -11.05
N VAL A 85 -7.77 7.69 -10.49
CA VAL A 85 -8.00 7.83 -9.06
C VAL A 85 -9.45 7.43 -8.76
N PRO A 86 -9.75 6.87 -7.59
CA PRO A 86 -11.14 6.55 -7.25
C PRO A 86 -12.05 7.78 -7.30
N LYS A 87 -13.32 7.61 -7.67
CA LYS A 87 -14.30 8.70 -7.59
C LYS A 87 -14.39 9.21 -6.15
N GLY A 88 -14.42 10.53 -6.00
CA GLY A 88 -14.40 11.20 -4.69
C GLY A 88 -13.02 11.27 -4.02
N ALA A 89 -11.95 10.76 -4.64
CA ALA A 89 -10.59 10.99 -4.14
C ALA A 89 -10.10 12.41 -4.44
N VAL A 90 -10.60 13.04 -5.51
CA VAL A 90 -10.29 14.44 -5.81
C VAL A 90 -11.24 15.34 -5.01
N VAL A 91 -10.71 15.99 -3.96
CA VAL A 91 -11.52 16.75 -3.00
C VAL A 91 -11.66 18.22 -3.34
N HIS A 92 -10.72 18.77 -4.12
CA HIS A 92 -10.78 20.15 -4.61
C HIS A 92 -10.19 20.25 -6.01
N ILE A 93 -10.93 20.92 -6.90
CA ILE A 93 -10.51 21.22 -8.28
C ILE A 93 -10.78 22.71 -8.50
N PRO A 94 -9.74 23.56 -8.64
CA PRO A 94 -9.96 24.95 -8.99
C PRO A 94 -10.47 25.07 -10.44
N PRO A 95 -11.28 26.09 -10.78
CA PRO A 95 -11.89 26.23 -12.10
C PRO A 95 -10.89 26.22 -13.27
N THR A 96 -9.69 26.75 -13.03
CA THR A 96 -8.58 26.84 -13.97
C THR A 96 -7.97 25.49 -14.34
N LEU A 97 -8.12 24.47 -13.49
CA LEU A 97 -7.48 23.16 -13.64
C LEU A 97 -8.46 22.03 -13.98
N GLN A 98 -9.74 22.35 -14.25
CA GLN A 98 -10.75 21.35 -14.61
C GLN A 98 -10.38 20.58 -15.88
N SER A 99 -9.63 21.17 -16.81
CA SER A 99 -9.19 20.53 -18.04
C SER A 99 -8.26 19.32 -17.82
N TYR A 100 -7.55 19.26 -16.70
CA TYR A 100 -6.68 18.13 -16.35
C TYR A 100 -7.46 16.94 -15.78
N VAL A 101 -8.75 17.12 -15.44
CA VAL A 101 -9.62 16.09 -14.88
C VAL A 101 -10.67 15.71 -15.92
N THR A 102 -10.56 14.49 -16.45
CA THR A 102 -11.42 14.01 -17.54
C THR A 102 -11.91 12.58 -17.28
N THR A 103 -12.81 12.12 -18.14
CA THR A 103 -13.30 10.73 -18.18
C THR A 103 -12.62 9.92 -19.28
N THR A 104 -11.93 10.58 -20.23
CA THR A 104 -11.30 9.91 -21.36
C THR A 104 -9.78 9.90 -21.19
N PRO A 105 -9.14 8.72 -21.03
CA PRO A 105 -7.70 8.64 -20.90
C PRO A 105 -7.02 8.96 -22.23
N THR A 106 -5.97 9.79 -22.21
CA THR A 106 -5.17 10.10 -23.39
C THR A 106 -3.68 9.94 -23.05
N GLY A 107 -2.99 9.11 -23.81
CA GLY A 107 -1.54 8.88 -23.66
C GLY A 107 -1.18 7.67 -22.79
N LYS A 108 -0.07 7.75 -22.06
CA LYS A 108 0.51 6.64 -21.29
C LYS A 108 -0.02 6.57 -19.87
N LEU A 109 -0.50 5.40 -19.45
CA LEU A 109 -0.84 5.13 -18.05
C LEU A 109 0.43 5.12 -17.19
N VAL A 110 0.40 5.86 -16.09
CA VAL A 110 1.48 5.89 -15.09
C VAL A 110 0.91 5.71 -13.67
N PRO A 111 1.70 5.17 -12.72
CA PRO A 111 1.31 5.11 -11.32
C PRO A 111 1.03 6.49 -10.75
N LEU A 112 0.08 6.60 -9.83
CA LEU A 112 -0.30 7.86 -9.20
C LEU A 112 0.89 8.60 -8.58
N GLN A 113 1.79 7.88 -7.90
CA GLN A 113 2.95 8.48 -7.26
C GLN A 113 3.89 9.17 -8.26
N ASP A 114 4.15 8.51 -9.39
CA ASP A 114 4.99 9.07 -10.46
C ASP A 114 4.27 10.25 -11.14
N PHE A 115 2.97 10.11 -11.39
CA PHE A 115 2.16 11.19 -11.96
C PHE A 115 2.20 12.43 -11.07
N MET A 116 2.02 12.24 -9.76
CA MET A 116 2.07 13.31 -8.78
C MET A 116 3.45 13.94 -8.68
N ALA A 117 4.53 13.14 -8.74
CA ALA A 117 5.90 13.63 -8.67
C ALA A 117 6.24 14.57 -9.83
N VAL A 118 5.78 14.27 -11.05
CA VAL A 118 5.99 15.12 -12.23
C VAL A 118 5.09 16.37 -12.21
N ASN A 119 3.90 16.27 -11.62
CA ASN A 119 2.86 17.29 -11.68
C ASN A 119 2.67 18.10 -10.37
N ARG A 120 3.67 18.11 -9.47
CA ARG A 120 3.63 18.82 -8.16
C ARG A 120 3.31 20.32 -8.27
N GLN A 121 3.53 20.93 -9.43
CA GLN A 121 3.22 22.34 -9.67
C GLN A 121 1.72 22.64 -9.51
N TRP A 122 0.84 21.72 -9.91
CA TRP A 122 -0.61 21.90 -9.90
C TRP A 122 -1.36 20.81 -9.10
N LEU A 123 -0.66 19.76 -8.64
CA LEU A 123 -1.19 18.74 -7.75
C LEU A 123 -0.66 18.88 -6.32
N THR A 124 -1.51 18.52 -5.35
CA THR A 124 -1.11 18.24 -3.98
C THR A 124 -1.92 17.07 -3.42
N ASN A 125 -1.37 16.36 -2.45
CA ASN A 125 -2.12 15.39 -1.66
C ASN A 125 -2.51 15.98 -0.31
N GLU A 126 -3.65 15.52 0.19
CA GLU A 126 -4.08 15.69 1.57
C GLU A 126 -4.15 14.31 2.21
N GLU A 127 -3.41 14.10 3.30
CA GLU A 127 -3.48 12.85 4.03
C GLU A 127 -4.74 12.81 4.89
N VAL A 128 -5.56 11.77 4.70
CA VAL A 128 -6.80 11.55 5.44
C VAL A 128 -6.73 10.25 6.23
N SER A 129 -7.41 10.22 7.38
CA SER A 129 -7.57 8.98 8.14
C SER A 129 -8.58 8.04 7.48
N ILE A 130 -8.53 6.75 7.80
CA ILE A 130 -9.53 5.78 7.34
C ILE A 130 -10.93 6.17 7.86
N ALA A 131 -11.03 6.65 9.10
CA ALA A 131 -12.28 7.11 9.69
C ALA A 131 -12.87 8.30 8.90
N GLN A 132 -12.01 9.24 8.49
CA GLN A 132 -12.39 10.36 7.62
C GLN A 132 -12.85 9.89 6.24
N ALA A 133 -12.08 9.02 5.58
CA ALA A 133 -12.43 8.47 4.27
C ALA A 133 -13.77 7.69 4.31
N ALA A 134 -14.02 6.95 5.40
CA ALA A 134 -15.28 6.25 5.65
C ALA A 134 -16.47 7.19 5.90
N GLY A 135 -16.21 8.50 6.10
CA GLY A 135 -17.23 9.49 6.45
C GLY A 135 -17.68 9.43 7.91
N GLN A 136 -16.92 8.77 8.78
CA GLN A 136 -17.19 8.71 10.23
C GLN A 136 -16.73 9.98 10.94
N GLU A 137 -15.69 10.62 10.40
CA GLU A 137 -15.15 11.88 10.90
C GLU A 137 -15.17 12.95 9.80
N ALA A 138 -15.62 14.15 10.16
CA ALA A 138 -15.56 15.29 9.26
C ALA A 138 -14.11 15.80 9.12
N LEU A 139 -13.77 16.28 7.93
CA LEU A 139 -12.54 17.05 7.74
C LEU A 139 -12.63 18.37 8.51
N LYS A 140 -11.49 18.75 9.12
CA LYS A 140 -11.38 20.03 9.82
C LYS A 140 -11.76 21.16 8.86
N PRO A 141 -12.62 22.11 9.29
CA PRO A 141 -13.10 23.18 8.42
C PRO A 141 -11.97 24.08 7.90
N ASP A 142 -10.88 24.21 8.67
CA ASP A 142 -9.70 25.00 8.28
C ASP A 142 -8.98 24.40 7.08
N THR A 143 -8.93 23.07 6.97
CA THR A 143 -8.33 22.36 5.83
C THR A 143 -9.04 22.72 4.53
N ARG A 144 -10.38 22.77 4.53
CA ARG A 144 -11.17 23.18 3.35
C ARG A 144 -10.94 24.63 2.94
N LYS A 145 -10.80 25.53 3.92
CA LYS A 145 -10.48 26.95 3.64
C LYS A 145 -9.11 27.09 3.00
N ASN A 146 -8.13 26.32 3.47
CA ASN A 146 -6.78 26.32 2.92
C ASN A 146 -6.78 25.91 1.45
N TRP A 147 -7.56 24.90 1.05
CA TRP A 147 -7.65 24.46 -0.34
C TRP A 147 -8.18 25.54 -1.29
N THR A 148 -9.15 26.34 -0.83
CA THR A 148 -9.76 27.38 -1.67
C THR A 148 -8.76 28.46 -2.08
N GLY A 149 -7.73 28.71 -1.25
CA GLY A 149 -6.63 29.61 -1.59
C GLY A 149 -5.55 28.98 -2.48
N LEU A 150 -5.57 27.66 -2.67
CA LEU A 150 -4.59 26.94 -3.48
C LEU A 150 -5.08 26.82 -4.92
N ASN A 151 -4.29 27.31 -5.87
CA ASN A 151 -4.50 27.01 -7.29
C ASN A 151 -3.92 25.62 -7.66
N LYS A 152 -4.32 24.60 -6.89
CA LYS A 152 -3.87 23.21 -7.05
C LYS A 152 -5.06 22.26 -6.90
N VAL A 153 -5.05 21.18 -7.66
CA VAL A 153 -5.96 20.05 -7.46
C VAL A 153 -5.49 19.26 -6.24
N VAL A 154 -6.40 19.00 -5.31
CA VAL A 154 -6.13 18.29 -4.05
C VAL A 154 -6.68 16.88 -4.14
N ILE A 155 -5.83 15.88 -3.88
CA ILE A 155 -6.18 14.47 -3.87
C ILE A 155 -6.11 13.94 -2.43
N ALA A 156 -7.18 13.33 -1.94
CA ALA A 156 -7.19 12.63 -0.66
C ALA A 156 -6.37 11.34 -0.77
N THR A 157 -5.37 11.20 0.10
CA THR A 157 -4.52 10.02 0.20
C THR A 157 -4.56 9.40 1.58
N HIS A 158 -4.35 8.09 1.64
CA HIS A 158 -4.04 7.36 2.87
C HIS A 158 -2.84 6.46 2.60
N GLN A 159 -1.76 6.62 3.35
CA GLN A 159 -0.48 5.89 3.16
C GLN A 159 0.06 6.01 1.72
N GLY A 160 -0.18 7.15 1.06
CA GLY A 160 0.20 7.39 -0.33
C GLY A 160 -0.73 6.75 -1.38
N GLY A 161 -1.76 5.99 -1.00
CA GLY A 161 -2.80 5.55 -1.93
C GLY A 161 -3.91 6.59 -2.04
N ALA A 162 -4.43 6.86 -3.25
CA ALA A 162 -5.64 7.68 -3.38
C ALA A 162 -6.83 6.93 -2.78
N VAL A 163 -7.62 7.63 -1.95
CA VAL A 163 -8.77 7.06 -1.25
C VAL A 163 -10.01 7.91 -1.53
N SER A 164 -11.15 7.26 -1.79
CA SER A 164 -12.42 7.96 -1.92
C SER A 164 -12.79 8.63 -0.60
N PHE A 165 -13.05 9.94 -0.65
CA PHE A 165 -13.50 10.71 0.50
C PHE A 165 -14.96 11.12 0.29
N LYS A 166 -15.84 10.70 1.19
CA LYS A 166 -17.23 11.16 1.18
C LYS A 166 -17.30 12.55 1.82
N THR A 167 -17.27 13.59 0.99
CA THR A 167 -17.62 14.93 1.47
C THR A 167 -19.12 14.95 1.76
N GLU A 168 -19.53 15.28 2.99
CA GLU A 168 -20.91 15.76 3.18
C GLU A 168 -21.13 16.95 2.24
N ALA A 169 -22.21 16.87 1.45
CA ALA A 169 -22.59 17.94 0.55
C ALA A 169 -22.69 19.26 1.34
N PRO A 170 -22.21 20.39 0.80
CA PRO A 170 -22.36 21.67 1.48
C PRO A 170 -23.85 21.88 1.79
N ALA A 171 -24.17 22.14 3.06
CA ALA A 171 -25.52 22.50 3.47
C ALA A 171 -26.00 23.63 2.56
N LYS A 172 -27.09 23.39 1.84
CA LYS A 172 -27.70 24.34 0.91
C LYS A 172 -28.00 25.64 1.67
N PRO A 173 -27.58 26.82 1.16
CA PRO A 173 -27.90 28.09 1.77
C PRO A 173 -29.41 28.39 1.73
#